data_AF-A0A7G6XB83-F1
#
_entry.id   AF-A0A7G6XB83-F1
#
_cell.length_a   1.000
_cell.length_b   1.000
_cell.length_c   1.000
_cell.angle_alpha   90.00
_cell.angle_beta   90.00
_cell.angle_gamma   90.00
#
_symmetry.space_group_name_H-M   'P 1'
#
loop_
_entity.id
_entity.type
_entity.pdbx_description
1 polymer ?
#
loop_
_entity_poly.entity_id
_entity_poly.type
_entity_poly.pdbx_seq_one_letter_code
_entity_poly.pdbx_strand_id
1 'polypeptide(L)'
;MARRTERSVAPGAERTERADAQRNREAVLAAADALFATSSSPHSVSMDDIAAAAGVGKGTLFRRFGDRAGLIAAVITSRLEPLQRTVREVQEATGCAPRQRVLSLLDTSLTFKIENRNLMAAAEDAGLSSPYQAEHYGWWHETLREALDRVPGVHDPDFTAHALLATIRADLVAHLIDEQKMSPEGLRSALAAHVDNVLGG
;
A
#
# COMPACT_ATOMS: atom_id res chain seq x y z
N MET A 1 31.60 26.99 37.52
CA MET A 1 31.68 25.74 36.73
C MET A 1 30.64 24.76 37.25
N ALA A 2 29.45 24.72 36.63
CA ALA A 2 28.36 23.84 37.03
C ALA A 2 28.43 22.54 36.22
N ARG A 3 28.58 21.41 36.91
CA ARG A 3 28.57 20.06 36.33
C ARG A 3 27.15 19.73 35.88
N ARG A 4 26.99 19.47 34.58
CA ARG A 4 25.75 18.96 33.97
C ARG A 4 25.63 17.49 34.32
N THR A 5 24.63 17.14 35.11
CA THR A 5 24.31 15.76 35.51
C THR A 5 23.78 15.00 34.30
N GLU A 6 24.57 14.06 33.78
CA GLU A 6 24.11 13.06 32.83
C GLU A 6 23.17 12.10 33.56
N ARG A 7 21.88 12.21 33.29
CA ARG A 7 20.85 11.30 33.82
C ARG A 7 20.93 10.02 33.00
N SER A 8 21.60 9.00 33.54
CA SER A 8 21.57 7.64 33.00
C SER A 8 20.13 7.11 33.11
N VAL A 9 19.44 6.98 31.98
CA VAL A 9 18.12 6.33 31.92
C VAL A 9 18.31 4.83 32.14
N ALA A 10 17.54 4.24 33.06
CA ALA A 10 17.64 2.82 33.36
C ALA A 10 17.18 1.97 32.15
N PRO A 11 17.87 0.87 31.81
CA PRO A 11 17.57 0.06 30.61
C PRO A 11 16.15 -0.54 30.56
N GLY A 12 15.44 -0.57 31.70
CA GLY A 12 14.02 -0.95 31.77
C GLY A 12 13.05 0.16 31.33
N ALA A 13 13.37 1.43 31.60
CA ALA A 13 12.52 2.56 31.21
C ALA A 13 12.51 2.75 29.69
N GLU A 14 13.67 2.62 29.04
CA GLU A 14 13.76 2.68 27.57
C GLU A 14 12.98 1.55 26.89
N ARG A 15 12.93 0.35 27.49
CA ARG A 15 12.20 -0.79 26.92
C ARG A 15 10.69 -0.57 27.00
N THR A 16 10.20 -0.03 28.12
CA THR A 16 8.79 0.33 28.28
C THR A 16 8.37 1.44 27.33
N GLU A 17 9.18 2.51 27.21
CA GLU A 17 8.90 3.60 26.27
C GLU A 17 8.85 3.14 24.81
N ARG A 18 9.74 2.21 24.40
CA ARG A 18 9.70 1.60 23.05
C ARG A 18 8.42 0.79 22.84
N ALA A 19 7.98 0.02 23.83
CA ALA A 19 6.74 -0.75 23.76
C ALA A 19 5.51 0.18 23.67
N ASP A 20 5.47 1.26 24.45
CA ASP A 20 4.40 2.26 24.41
C ASP A 20 4.36 2.99 23.07
N ALA A 21 5.53 3.37 22.55
CA ALA A 21 5.62 3.98 21.23
C ALA A 21 5.06 3.05 20.15
N GLN A 22 5.39 1.76 20.20
CA GLN A 22 4.89 0.76 19.25
C GLN A 22 3.38 0.59 19.35
N ARG A 23 2.83 0.41 20.56
CA ARG A 23 1.37 0.33 20.79
C ARG A 23 0.64 1.57 20.28
N ASN A 24 1.19 2.76 20.51
CA ASN A 24 0.61 4.00 20.01
C ASN A 24 0.63 4.08 18.48
N ARG A 25 1.64 3.51 17.81
CA ARG A 25 1.66 3.43 16.34
C ARG A 25 0.60 2.49 15.82
N GLU A 26 0.49 1.31 16.41
CA GLU A 26 -0.53 0.33 16.04
C GLU A 26 -1.94 0.90 16.23
N ALA A 27 -2.19 1.60 17.34
CA ALA A 27 -3.46 2.29 17.60
C ALA A 27 -3.77 3.36 16.54
N VAL A 28 -2.78 4.18 16.16
CA VAL A 28 -2.96 5.20 15.11
C VAL A 28 -3.24 4.57 13.75
N LEU A 29 -2.48 3.54 13.36
CA LEU A 29 -2.68 2.86 12.10
C LEU A 29 -4.08 2.22 12.05
N ALA A 30 -4.50 1.52 13.11
CA ALA A 30 -5.83 0.91 13.20
C ALA A 30 -6.97 1.95 13.19
N ALA A 31 -6.79 3.11 13.84
CA ALA A 31 -7.77 4.17 13.81
C ALA A 31 -7.92 4.79 12.41
N ALA A 32 -6.80 5.09 11.75
CA ALA A 32 -6.80 5.59 10.38
C ALA A 32 -7.43 4.58 9.42
N ASP A 33 -7.09 3.31 9.60
CA ASP A 33 -7.64 2.18 8.86
C ASP A 33 -9.18 2.14 8.88
N ALA A 34 -9.75 2.18 10.07
CA ALA A 34 -11.19 2.16 10.29
C ALA A 34 -11.89 3.41 9.72
N LEU A 35 -11.26 4.58 9.85
CA LEU A 35 -11.79 5.83 9.31
C LEU A 35 -11.81 5.83 7.78
N PHE A 36 -10.75 5.38 7.11
CA PHE A 36 -10.72 5.28 5.64
C PHE A 36 -11.67 4.19 5.11
N ALA A 37 -11.86 3.10 5.84
CA ALA A 37 -12.79 2.04 5.45
C ALA A 37 -14.27 2.51 5.47
N THR A 38 -14.61 3.49 6.30
CA THR A 38 -15.99 4.00 6.45
C THR A 38 -16.19 5.38 5.83
N SER A 39 -15.12 6.01 5.33
CA SER A 39 -15.19 7.34 4.72
C SER A 39 -16.00 7.35 3.43
N SER A 40 -16.81 8.39 3.24
CA SER A 40 -17.49 8.64 1.97
C SER A 40 -16.60 9.36 0.94
N SER A 41 -15.46 9.89 1.36
CA SER A 41 -14.53 10.65 0.52
C SER A 41 -13.08 10.56 1.04
N PRO A 42 -12.07 10.60 0.14
CA PRO A 42 -10.65 10.68 0.51
C PRO A 42 -10.29 11.85 1.45
N HIS A 43 -11.05 12.95 1.41
CA HIS A 43 -10.80 14.16 2.20
C HIS A 43 -11.51 14.17 3.55
N SER A 44 -12.44 13.25 3.80
CA SER A 44 -13.22 13.26 5.05
C SER A 44 -12.45 12.72 6.26
N VAL A 45 -11.24 12.22 6.06
CA VAL A 45 -10.35 11.71 7.13
C VAL A 45 -9.22 12.70 7.36
N SER A 46 -9.27 13.41 8.49
CA SER A 46 -8.24 14.35 8.91
C SER A 46 -7.25 13.75 9.91
N MET A 47 -6.08 14.38 10.06
CA MET A 47 -5.09 14.02 11.09
C MET A 47 -5.67 14.14 12.51
N ASP A 48 -6.60 15.08 12.70
CA ASP A 48 -7.24 15.33 13.99
C ASP A 48 -8.23 14.22 14.36
N ASP A 49 -9.03 13.76 13.38
CA ASP A 49 -9.96 12.65 13.57
C ASP A 49 -9.21 11.37 13.94
N ILE A 50 -8.10 11.11 13.24
CA ILE A 50 -7.24 9.95 13.51
C ILE A 50 -6.63 10.03 14.92
N ALA A 51 -6.11 11.20 15.31
CA ALA A 51 -5.51 11.38 16.63
C ALA A 51 -6.56 11.17 17.75
N ALA A 52 -7.77 11.72 17.56
CA ALA A 52 -8.88 11.55 18.48
C ALA A 52 -9.32 10.08 18.59
N ALA A 53 -9.52 9.40 17.46
CA ALA A 53 -9.92 8.00 17.41
C ALA A 53 -8.86 7.05 18.00
N ALA A 54 -7.58 7.36 17.83
CA ALA A 54 -6.47 6.58 18.39
C ALA A 54 -6.18 6.89 19.87
N GLY A 55 -6.81 7.93 20.44
CA GLY A 55 -6.55 8.36 21.81
C GLY A 55 -5.14 8.95 22.01
N VAL A 56 -4.52 9.49 20.96
CA VAL A 56 -3.17 10.07 21.02
C VAL A 56 -3.20 11.59 20.85
N GLY A 57 -2.25 12.28 21.48
CA GLY A 57 -2.08 13.71 21.25
C GLY A 57 -1.58 14.03 19.83
N LYS A 58 -2.06 15.12 19.23
CA LYS A 58 -1.64 15.58 17.89
C LYS A 58 -0.11 15.65 17.74
N GLY A 59 0.59 16.23 18.73
CA GLY A 59 2.06 16.30 18.70
C GLY A 59 2.75 14.92 18.65
N THR A 60 2.17 13.89 19.25
CA THR A 60 2.67 12.51 19.17
C THR A 60 2.49 11.94 17.76
N LEU A 61 1.33 12.20 17.14
CA LEU A 61 1.02 11.79 15.78
C LEU A 61 1.98 12.45 14.77
N PHE A 62 2.08 13.79 14.78
CA PHE A 62 2.97 14.54 13.89
C PHE A 62 4.45 14.16 14.10
N ARG A 63 4.92 13.98 15.34
CA ARG A 63 6.31 13.54 15.59
C ARG A 63 6.60 12.16 14.98
N ARG A 64 5.61 11.27 14.92
CA ARG A 64 5.80 9.89 14.47
C ARG A 64 5.64 9.74 12.96
N PHE A 65 4.68 10.42 12.36
CA PHE A 65 4.34 10.25 10.95
C PHE A 65 4.76 11.43 10.07
N GLY A 66 5.25 12.51 10.67
CA GLY A 66 5.54 13.74 9.95
C GLY A 66 4.22 14.41 9.60
N ASP A 67 3.77 14.22 8.36
CA ASP A 67 2.57 14.83 7.81
C ASP A 67 1.50 13.79 7.44
N ARG A 68 0.43 14.26 6.78
CA ARG A 68 -0.66 13.40 6.32
C ARG A 68 -0.19 12.37 5.29
N ALA A 69 0.74 12.74 4.41
CA ALA A 69 1.28 11.83 3.40
C ALA A 69 2.07 10.70 4.05
N GLY A 70 2.92 11.02 5.03
CA GLY A 70 3.68 10.04 5.80
C GLY A 70 2.79 9.10 6.62
N LEU A 71 1.67 9.61 7.17
CA LEU A 71 0.67 8.76 7.82
C LEU A 71 -0.01 7.83 6.83
N ILE A 72 -0.50 8.34 5.69
CA ILE A 72 -1.17 7.53 4.67
C ILE A 72 -0.24 6.46 4.12
N ALA A 73 1.02 6.80 3.83
CA ALA A 73 2.04 5.85 3.40
C ALA A 73 2.25 4.73 4.43
N ALA A 74 2.26 5.07 5.73
CA ALA A 74 2.38 4.08 6.80
C ALA A 74 1.15 3.15 6.89
N VAL A 75 -0.06 3.67 6.68
CA VAL A 75 -1.30 2.87 6.63
C VAL A 75 -1.27 1.91 5.44
N ILE A 76 -0.92 2.40 4.25
CA ILE A 76 -0.80 1.57 3.04
C ILE A 76 0.22 0.45 3.27
N THR A 77 1.40 0.79 3.80
CA THR A 77 2.45 -0.19 4.11
C THR A 77 1.94 -1.27 5.08
N SER A 78 1.26 -0.86 6.15
CA SER A 78 0.69 -1.79 7.13
C SER A 78 -0.35 -2.73 6.53
N ARG A 79 -1.17 -2.26 5.57
CA ARG A 79 -2.13 -3.13 4.87
C ARG A 79 -1.48 -4.04 3.84
N LEU A 80 -0.38 -3.61 3.23
CA LEU A 80 0.34 -4.41 2.23
C LEU A 80 1.16 -5.54 2.84
N GLU A 81 1.75 -5.38 4.03
CA GLU A 81 2.57 -6.42 4.68
C GLU A 81 1.94 -7.84 4.67
N PRO A 82 0.69 -8.06 5.12
CA PRO A 82 0.06 -9.38 5.05
C PRO A 82 -0.19 -9.83 3.61
N LEU A 83 -0.56 -8.91 2.71
CA LEU A 83 -0.79 -9.21 1.30
C LEU A 83 0.50 -9.66 0.59
N GLN A 84 1.62 -9.00 0.87
CA GLN A 84 2.93 -9.34 0.33
C GLN A 84 3.37 -10.75 0.75
N ARG A 85 2.99 -11.19 1.96
CA ARG A 85 3.23 -12.56 2.42
C ARG A 85 2.45 -13.57 1.58
N THR A 86 1.14 -13.36 1.42
CA THR A 86 0.29 -14.23 0.58
C THR A 86 0.76 -14.26 -0.88
N VAL A 87 1.16 -13.11 -1.43
CA VAL A 87 1.73 -13.06 -2.79
C VAL A 87 2.99 -13.92 -2.88
N ARG A 88 3.94 -13.79 -1.94
CA ARG A 88 5.16 -14.61 -1.94
C ARG A 88 4.85 -16.11 -1.92
N GLU A 89 3.93 -16.52 -1.06
CA GLU A 89 3.47 -17.92 -0.99
C GLU A 89 2.93 -18.42 -2.35
N VAL A 90 2.10 -17.60 -3.02
CA VAL A 90 1.58 -17.91 -4.36
C VAL A 90 2.70 -17.95 -5.41
N GLN A 91 3.70 -17.05 -5.34
CA GLN A 91 4.83 -16.98 -6.27
C GLN A 91 5.85 -18.11 -6.08
N GLU A 92 5.86 -18.77 -4.92
CA GLU A 92 6.72 -19.91 -4.59
C GLU A 92 6.01 -21.26 -4.78
N ALA A 93 4.67 -21.30 -4.73
CA ALA A 93 3.88 -22.52 -4.87
C ALA A 93 4.18 -23.27 -6.17
N THR A 94 4.41 -24.58 -6.13
CA THR A 94 4.66 -25.40 -7.33
C THR A 94 3.38 -25.65 -8.13
N GLY A 95 3.48 -25.83 -9.45
CA GLY A 95 2.35 -26.23 -10.30
C GLY A 95 1.48 -25.10 -10.85
N CYS A 96 1.73 -23.84 -10.46
CA CYS A 96 1.10 -22.68 -11.08
C CYS A 96 1.86 -22.27 -12.36
N ALA A 97 1.15 -22.16 -13.48
CA ALA A 97 1.71 -21.70 -14.74
C ALA A 97 2.23 -20.26 -14.62
N PRO A 98 3.38 -19.90 -15.24
CA PRO A 98 3.97 -18.56 -15.12
C PRO A 98 2.99 -17.40 -15.43
N ARG A 99 2.18 -17.55 -16.49
CA ARG A 99 1.15 -16.55 -16.85
C ARG A 99 0.11 -16.35 -15.76
N GLN A 100 -0.33 -17.43 -15.13
CA GLN A 100 -1.30 -17.38 -14.04
C GLN A 100 -0.74 -16.63 -12.82
N ARG A 101 0.58 -16.70 -12.58
CA ARG A 101 1.24 -15.95 -11.50
C ARG A 101 1.24 -14.44 -11.76
N VAL A 102 1.48 -14.03 -13.01
CA VAL A 102 1.40 -12.62 -13.43
C VAL A 102 -0.01 -12.10 -13.22
N LEU A 103 -1.01 -12.83 -13.71
CA LEU A 103 -2.42 -12.47 -13.54
C LEU A 103 -2.80 -12.40 -12.05
N SER A 104 -2.44 -13.41 -11.26
CA SER A 104 -2.72 -13.42 -9.82
C SER A 104 -2.10 -12.24 -9.10
N LEU A 105 -0.89 -11.83 -9.47
CA LEU A 105 -0.21 -10.69 -8.86
C LEU A 105 -0.94 -9.37 -9.15
N LEU A 106 -1.27 -9.14 -10.43
CA LEU A 106 -1.99 -7.94 -10.87
C LEU A 106 -3.41 -7.90 -10.30
N ASP A 107 -4.12 -9.02 -10.28
CA ASP A 107 -5.46 -9.13 -9.69
C ASP A 107 -5.45 -8.87 -8.18
N THR A 108 -4.42 -9.34 -7.48
CA THR A 108 -4.23 -9.07 -6.05
C THR A 108 -3.99 -7.58 -5.79
N SER A 109 -3.13 -6.94 -6.58
CA SER A 109 -2.87 -5.50 -6.48
C SER A 109 -4.11 -4.66 -6.85
N LEU A 110 -4.84 -5.06 -7.89
CA LEU A 110 -6.08 -4.41 -8.30
C LEU A 110 -7.15 -4.51 -7.22
N THR A 111 -7.40 -5.71 -6.69
CA THR A 111 -8.38 -5.95 -5.63
C THR A 111 -8.07 -5.09 -4.41
N PHE A 112 -6.80 -5.05 -3.99
CA PHE A 112 -6.36 -4.14 -2.94
C PHE A 112 -6.74 -2.69 -3.23
N LYS A 113 -6.46 -2.17 -4.42
CA LYS A 113 -6.80 -0.78 -4.78
C LYS A 113 -8.30 -0.51 -4.81
N ILE A 114 -9.10 -1.46 -5.26
CA ILE A 114 -10.57 -1.36 -5.27
C ILE A 114 -11.12 -1.28 -3.85
N GLU A 115 -10.69 -2.20 -2.97
CA GLU A 115 -11.13 -2.28 -1.58
C GLU A 115 -10.65 -1.07 -0.75
N ASN A 116 -9.54 -0.46 -1.17
CA ASN A 116 -8.89 0.65 -0.47
C ASN A 116 -9.01 1.97 -1.22
N ARG A 117 -10.00 2.12 -2.10
CA ARG A 117 -10.05 3.22 -3.09
C ARG A 117 -9.92 4.62 -2.47
N ASN A 118 -10.60 4.87 -1.36
CA ASN A 118 -10.51 6.16 -0.66
C ASN A 118 -9.12 6.43 -0.07
N LEU A 119 -8.48 5.41 0.49
CA LEU A 119 -7.11 5.50 1.01
C LEU A 119 -6.12 5.76 -0.14
N MET A 120 -6.30 5.08 -1.26
CA MET A 120 -5.44 5.22 -2.43
C MET A 120 -5.58 6.60 -3.10
N ALA A 121 -6.81 7.09 -3.27
CA ALA A 121 -7.06 8.45 -3.75
C ALA A 121 -6.51 9.51 -2.78
N ALA A 122 -6.65 9.29 -1.46
CA ALA A 122 -6.11 10.19 -0.46
C ALA A 122 -4.57 10.26 -0.51
N ALA A 123 -3.90 9.19 -0.92
CA ALA A 123 -2.45 9.17 -1.13
C ALA A 123 -2.04 10.09 -2.29
N GLU A 124 -2.76 10.00 -3.41
CA GLU A 124 -2.49 10.81 -4.61
C GLU A 124 -2.68 12.31 -4.32
N ASP A 125 -3.77 12.67 -3.64
CA ASP A 125 -4.06 14.03 -3.20
C ASP A 125 -3.03 14.57 -2.21
N ALA A 126 -2.47 13.71 -1.37
CA ALA A 126 -1.46 14.07 -0.38
C ALA A 126 -0.06 14.31 -0.98
N GLY A 127 0.08 14.28 -2.31
CA GLY A 127 1.36 14.50 -2.98
C GLY A 127 2.22 13.23 -3.10
N LEU A 128 1.67 12.05 -2.78
CA LEU A 128 2.25 10.76 -3.20
C LEU A 128 1.92 10.47 -4.68
N SER A 129 1.86 11.53 -5.50
CA SER A 129 1.34 11.53 -6.86
C SER A 129 2.20 10.71 -7.83
N SER A 130 3.46 10.49 -7.46
CA SER A 130 4.35 9.58 -8.18
C SER A 130 4.36 8.21 -7.47
N PRO A 131 3.72 7.18 -8.04
CA PRO A 131 3.77 5.84 -7.45
C PRO A 131 5.22 5.34 -7.33
N TYR A 132 6.11 5.81 -8.21
CA TYR A 132 7.52 5.42 -8.28
C TYR A 132 8.34 5.84 -7.06
N GLN A 133 7.86 6.78 -6.26
CA GLN A 133 8.54 7.21 -5.02
C GLN A 133 8.12 6.36 -3.81
N ALA A 134 7.08 5.55 -3.95
CA ALA A 134 6.58 4.72 -2.86
C ALA A 134 7.34 3.39 -2.81
N GLU A 135 7.81 3.01 -1.61
CA GLU A 135 8.55 1.76 -1.39
C GLU A 135 7.78 0.53 -1.89
N HIS A 136 6.45 0.51 -1.70
CA HIS A 136 5.63 -0.61 -2.14
C HIS A 136 5.57 -0.76 -3.66
N TYR A 137 5.76 0.32 -4.44
CA TYR A 137 5.82 0.22 -5.89
C TYR A 137 7.01 -0.62 -6.34
N GLY A 138 8.20 -0.36 -5.78
CA GLY A 138 9.41 -1.12 -6.09
C GLY A 138 9.24 -2.61 -5.82
N TRP A 139 8.57 -2.97 -4.71
CA TRP A 139 8.26 -4.36 -4.40
C TRP A 139 7.31 -5.01 -5.42
N TRP A 140 6.22 -4.34 -5.80
CA TRP A 140 5.28 -4.86 -6.81
C TRP A 140 5.94 -5.02 -8.17
N HIS A 141 6.75 -4.04 -8.57
CA HIS A 141 7.48 -4.05 -9.85
C HIS A 141 8.47 -5.20 -9.89
N GLU A 142 9.33 -5.34 -8.88
CA GLU A 142 10.32 -6.41 -8.84
C GLU A 142 9.66 -7.80 -8.84
N THR A 143 8.61 -7.98 -8.05
CA THR A 143 7.87 -9.25 -8.00
C THR A 143 7.21 -9.59 -9.35
N LEU A 144 6.68 -8.56 -10.05
CA LEU A 144 6.07 -8.74 -11.36
C LEU A 144 7.12 -9.03 -12.44
N ARG A 145 8.24 -8.32 -12.41
CA ARG A 145 9.41 -8.53 -13.28
C ARG A 145 9.90 -9.97 -13.17
N GLU A 146 10.11 -10.48 -11.95
CA GLU A 146 10.53 -11.86 -11.71
C GLU A 146 9.50 -12.90 -12.18
N ALA A 147 8.19 -12.59 -12.06
CA ALA A 147 7.14 -13.46 -12.58
C ALA A 147 7.12 -13.48 -14.11
N LEU A 148 7.33 -12.33 -14.76
CA LEU A 148 7.41 -12.17 -16.21
C LEU A 148 8.65 -12.86 -16.81
N ASP A 149 9.80 -12.83 -16.11
CA ASP A 149 11.03 -13.55 -16.50
C ASP A 149 10.80 -15.07 -16.69
N ARG A 150 9.76 -15.62 -16.04
CA ARG A 150 9.39 -17.04 -16.13
C ARG A 150 8.38 -17.33 -17.25
N VAL A 151 7.85 -16.31 -17.93
CA VAL A 151 6.89 -16.47 -19.03
C VAL A 151 7.64 -16.52 -20.37
N PRO A 152 7.58 -17.65 -21.10
CA PRO A 152 8.22 -17.73 -22.42
C PRO A 152 7.63 -16.70 -23.40
N GLY A 153 8.51 -16.00 -24.12
CA GLY A 153 8.12 -15.05 -25.18
C GLY A 153 7.97 -13.59 -24.73
N VAL A 154 8.06 -13.28 -23.43
CA VAL A 154 8.01 -11.88 -22.97
C VAL A 154 9.31 -11.16 -23.35
N HIS A 155 9.18 -10.12 -24.15
CA HIS A 155 10.26 -9.17 -24.43
C HIS A 155 10.29 -8.07 -23.37
N ASP A 156 11.48 -7.74 -22.87
CA ASP A 156 11.71 -6.71 -21.85
C ASP A 156 10.75 -6.82 -20.62
N PRO A 157 10.98 -7.81 -19.73
CA PRO A 157 10.16 -8.02 -18.53
C PRO A 157 10.12 -6.82 -17.58
N ASP A 158 11.17 -5.99 -17.59
CA ASP A 158 11.28 -4.79 -16.76
C ASP A 158 10.30 -3.70 -17.21
N PHE A 159 10.35 -3.33 -18.50
CA PHE A 159 9.40 -2.37 -19.06
C PHE A 159 7.97 -2.91 -19.07
N THR A 160 7.80 -4.20 -19.35
CA THR A 160 6.48 -4.87 -19.33
C THR A 160 5.85 -4.80 -17.94
N ALA A 161 6.63 -4.97 -16.87
CA ALA A 161 6.15 -4.81 -15.50
C ALA A 161 5.63 -3.38 -15.24
N HIS A 162 6.38 -2.35 -15.68
CA HIS A 162 5.91 -0.96 -15.58
C HIS A 162 4.60 -0.73 -16.35
N ALA A 163 4.52 -1.23 -17.58
CA ALA A 163 3.34 -1.09 -18.43
C ALA A 163 2.10 -1.75 -17.82
N LEU A 164 2.23 -2.97 -17.30
CA LEU A 164 1.12 -3.68 -16.65
C LEU A 164 0.72 -3.05 -15.31
N LEU A 165 1.68 -2.55 -14.51
CA LEU A 165 1.34 -1.80 -13.29
C LEU A 165 0.62 -0.48 -13.61
N ALA A 166 0.91 0.13 -14.76
CA ALA A 166 0.24 1.34 -15.21
C ALA A 166 -1.25 1.12 -15.49
N THR A 167 -1.67 -0.09 -15.92
CA THR A 167 -3.08 -0.41 -16.18
C THR A 167 -3.93 -0.58 -14.92
N ILE A 168 -3.28 -0.58 -13.75
CA ILE A 168 -3.94 -0.68 -12.45
C ILE A 168 -3.54 0.47 -11.53
N ARG A 169 -3.12 1.63 -12.04
CA ARG A 169 -2.86 2.80 -11.19
C ARG A 169 -4.09 3.19 -10.38
N ALA A 170 -3.88 3.76 -9.19
CA ALA A 170 -4.98 4.08 -8.28
C ALA A 170 -5.93 5.12 -8.88
N ASP A 171 -5.42 6.20 -9.47
CA ASP A 171 -6.19 7.20 -10.21
C ASP A 171 -7.03 6.59 -11.34
N LEU A 172 -6.44 5.70 -12.13
CA LEU A 172 -7.15 4.99 -13.20
C LEU A 172 -8.27 4.12 -12.63
N VAL A 173 -7.99 3.35 -11.57
CA VAL A 173 -9.00 2.51 -10.91
C VAL A 173 -10.14 3.36 -10.37
N ALA A 174 -9.84 4.49 -9.73
CA ALA A 174 -10.83 5.44 -9.24
C ALA A 174 -11.68 6.01 -10.37
N HIS A 175 -11.06 6.48 -11.46
CA HIS A 175 -11.75 6.99 -12.64
C HIS A 175 -12.69 5.95 -13.26
N LEU A 176 -12.23 4.70 -13.46
CA LEU A 176 -13.03 3.65 -14.07
C LEU A 176 -14.25 3.25 -13.21
N ILE A 177 -14.08 3.20 -11.88
CA ILE A 177 -15.16 2.80 -10.97
C ILE A 177 -16.11 3.96 -10.67
N ASP A 178 -15.58 5.12 -10.30
CA ASP A 178 -16.38 6.23 -9.78
C ASP A 178 -16.96 7.08 -10.91
N GLU A 179 -16.23 7.32 -11.99
CA GLU A 179 -16.71 8.15 -13.10
C GLU A 179 -17.33 7.30 -14.21
N GLN A 180 -16.63 6.25 -14.68
CA GLN A 180 -17.14 5.40 -15.76
C GLN A 180 -18.10 4.31 -15.30
N LYS A 181 -18.33 4.17 -13.98
CA LYS A 181 -19.27 3.21 -13.38
C LYS A 181 -18.99 1.75 -13.77
N MET A 182 -17.73 1.43 -14.05
CA MET A 182 -17.31 0.05 -14.28
C MET A 182 -17.44 -0.75 -12.99
N SER A 183 -18.01 -1.95 -13.07
CA SER A 183 -18.07 -2.82 -11.89
C SER A 183 -16.67 -3.34 -11.53
N PRO A 184 -16.40 -3.63 -10.24
CA PRO A 184 -15.15 -4.27 -9.83
C PRO A 184 -14.83 -5.55 -10.61
N GLU A 185 -15.85 -6.39 -10.82
CA GLU A 185 -15.72 -7.63 -11.60
C GLU A 185 -15.43 -7.37 -13.08
N GLY A 186 -16.06 -6.33 -13.66
CA GLY A 186 -15.79 -5.91 -15.04
C GLY A 186 -14.35 -5.43 -15.21
N LEU A 187 -13.83 -4.65 -14.27
CA LEU A 187 -12.46 -4.17 -14.29
C LEU A 187 -11.44 -5.32 -14.17
N ARG A 188 -11.69 -6.28 -13.27
CA ARG A 188 -10.86 -7.49 -13.12
C ARG A 188 -10.88 -8.34 -14.39
N SER A 189 -12.04 -8.48 -15.03
CA SER A 189 -12.18 -9.21 -16.30
C SER A 189 -11.44 -8.52 -17.45
N ALA A 190 -11.51 -7.19 -17.53
CA ALA A 190 -10.78 -6.40 -18.52
C ALA A 190 -9.26 -6.49 -18.32
N LEU A 191 -8.79 -6.44 -17.08
CA LEU A 191 -7.38 -6.66 -16.74
C LEU A 191 -6.91 -8.05 -17.20
N ALA A 192 -7.69 -9.10 -16.89
CA ALA A 192 -7.34 -10.47 -17.28
C ALA A 192 -7.20 -10.60 -18.81
N ALA A 193 -8.17 -10.11 -19.56
CA ALA A 193 -8.11 -10.11 -21.02
C ALA A 193 -6.92 -9.29 -21.57
N HIS A 194 -6.59 -8.16 -20.93
CA HIS A 194 -5.43 -7.36 -21.32
C HIS A 194 -4.11 -8.11 -21.07
N VAL A 195 -3.95 -8.74 -19.91
CA VAL A 195 -2.78 -9.57 -19.59
C VAL A 195 -2.64 -10.72 -20.58
N ASP A 196 -3.72 -11.42 -20.91
CA ASP A 196 -3.70 -12.50 -21.89
C ASP A 196 -3.26 -12.02 -23.27
N ASN A 197 -3.67 -10.82 -23.70
CA ASN A 197 -3.21 -10.23 -24.96
C ASN A 197 -1.73 -9.85 -24.93
N VAL A 198 -1.26 -9.25 -23.84
CA VAL A 198 0.15 -8.84 -23.68
C VAL A 198 1.08 -10.05 -23.62
N LEU A 199 0.65 -11.13 -22.95
CA LEU A 199 1.45 -12.36 -22.81
C LEU A 199 1.21 -13.36 -23.94
N GLY A 200 0.10 -13.28 -24.67
CA GLY A 200 -0.30 -14.20 -25.73
C GLY A 200 0.10 -13.78 -27.15
N GLY A 201 0.64 -12.57 -27.30
CA GLY A 201 1.35 -12.13 -28.51
C GLY A 201 2.73 -12.75 -28.67
#